data_AF-A0A264W3P9-F1
#
_entry.id   AF-A0A264W3P9-F1
#
_cell.length_a   1.000
_cell.length_b   1.000
_cell.length_c   1.000
_cell.angle_alpha   90.00
_cell.angle_beta   90.00
_cell.angle_gamma   90.00
#
_symmetry.space_group_name_H-M   'P 1'
#
loop_
_entity.id
_entity.type
_entity.pdbx_description
1 polymer ?
#
loop_
_entity_poly.entity_id
_entity_poly.type
_entity_poly.pdbx_seq_one_letter_code
_entity_poly.pdbx_strand_id
1 'polypeptide(L)'
;MIIDLHCDHLYKLQHRTNPMLDTSIERLLEGRVQIQAFALFIEPHLSSNEAFLKILGQIELFHKHVLSHPQVVWIRKWENLEAMDEEHIGAFLTLEGVDCIGNDLDKLHQLLDETSSKF
;
A
#
# COMPACT_ATOMS: atom_id res chain seq x y z
N MET A 1 -15.46 14.09 -0.23
CA MET A 1 -14.36 13.18 -0.58
C MET A 1 -13.20 13.43 0.37
N ILE A 2 -12.82 12.41 1.14
CA ILE A 2 -11.57 12.42 1.91
C ILE A 2 -10.55 11.55 1.15
N ILE A 3 -9.36 12.08 0.97
CA ILE A 3 -8.22 11.38 0.37
C ILE A 3 -7.13 11.37 1.43
N ASP A 4 -6.75 10.18 1.86
CA ASP A 4 -5.63 9.95 2.75
C ASP A 4 -4.45 9.43 1.92
N LEU A 5 -3.35 10.17 1.91
CA LEU A 5 -2.18 9.87 1.08
C LEU A 5 -1.09 9.10 1.82
N HIS A 6 -1.32 8.64 3.05
CA HIS A 6 -0.32 7.89 3.80
C HIS A 6 -0.89 7.16 5.03
N CYS A 7 -0.71 5.83 5.09
CA CYS A 7 -0.90 5.07 6.32
C CYS A 7 0.10 3.92 6.47
N ASP A 8 0.51 3.65 7.72
CA ASP A 8 1.44 2.57 8.09
C ASP A 8 0.76 1.21 8.32
N HIS A 9 -0.39 0.96 7.69
CA HIS A 9 -1.17 -0.25 7.95
C HIS A 9 -0.40 -1.54 7.65
N LEU A 10 0.35 -1.55 6.54
CA LEU A 10 1.11 -2.73 6.08
C LEU A 10 2.29 -3.03 7.02
N TYR A 11 2.99 -1.99 7.49
CA TYR A 11 4.02 -2.13 8.50
C TYR A 11 3.45 -2.72 9.80
N LYS A 12 2.29 -2.23 10.26
CA LYS A 12 1.61 -2.75 11.46
C LYS A 12 1.20 -4.21 11.33
N LEU A 13 0.66 -4.60 10.16
CA LEU A 13 0.32 -5.99 9.83
C LEU A 13 1.55 -6.89 9.85
N GLN A 14 2.65 -6.45 9.22
CA GLN A 14 3.90 -7.22 9.15
C GLN A 14 4.49 -7.52 10.53
N HIS A 15 4.35 -6.60 11.49
CA HIS A 15 4.84 -6.75 12.85
C HIS A 15 3.82 -7.36 13.82
N ARG A 16 2.65 -7.81 13.32
CA ARG A 16 1.55 -8.38 14.12
C ARG A 16 1.10 -7.49 15.29
N THR A 17 1.34 -6.19 15.18
CA THR A 17 0.73 -5.21 16.06
C THR A 17 -0.76 -5.14 15.72
N ASN A 18 -1.63 -4.80 16.68
CA ASN A 18 -3.07 -4.81 16.45
C ASN A 18 -3.43 -3.82 15.31
N PRO A 19 -3.67 -4.29 14.08
CA PRO A 19 -3.82 -3.42 12.91
C PRO A 19 -5.22 -2.80 12.85
N MET A 20 -6.16 -3.33 13.65
CA MET A 20 -7.55 -2.90 13.68
C MET A 20 -7.75 -1.55 14.37
N LEU A 21 -6.69 -0.97 14.95
CA LEU A 21 -6.81 0.26 15.74
C LEU A 21 -6.94 1.52 14.87
N ASP A 22 -6.33 1.56 13.68
CA ASP A 22 -6.20 2.84 12.94
C ASP A 22 -6.90 2.86 11.58
N THR A 23 -6.78 1.82 10.75
CA THR A 23 -7.20 1.88 9.32
C THR A 23 -7.78 0.55 8.81
N SER A 24 -8.70 -0.07 9.55
CA SER A 24 -9.49 -1.18 8.97
C SER A 24 -10.37 -0.65 7.85
N ILE A 25 -10.70 -1.49 6.86
CA ILE A 25 -11.52 -1.08 5.72
C ILE A 25 -12.88 -0.57 6.18
N GLU A 26 -13.45 -1.17 7.23
CA GLU A 26 -14.71 -0.75 7.84
C GLU A 26 -14.64 0.68 8.38
N ARG A 27 -13.53 1.04 9.04
CA ARG A 27 -13.31 2.40 9.56
C ARG A 27 -13.14 3.42 8.44
N LEU A 28 -12.49 3.05 7.35
CA LEU A 28 -12.36 3.90 6.16
C LEU A 28 -13.74 4.17 5.53
N LEU A 29 -14.60 3.15 5.45
CA LEU A 29 -15.99 3.28 4.97
C LEU A 29 -16.82 4.16 5.90
N GLU A 30 -16.79 3.90 7.21
CA GLU A 30 -17.48 4.73 8.22
C GLU A 30 -17.02 6.19 8.17
N GLY A 31 -15.71 6.41 7.98
CA GLY A 31 -15.10 7.72 7.84
C GLY A 31 -15.33 8.38 6.48
N ARG A 32 -15.96 7.70 5.52
CA ARG A 32 -16.17 8.16 4.13
C ARG A 32 -14.86 8.58 3.45
N VAL A 33 -13.80 7.80 3.70
CA VAL A 33 -12.53 7.90 2.97
C VAL A 33 -12.74 7.28 1.59
N GLN A 34 -12.45 8.05 0.54
CA GLN A 34 -12.64 7.59 -0.84
C GLN A 34 -11.36 6.99 -1.40
N ILE A 35 -10.20 7.50 -0.99
CA ILE A 35 -8.89 7.03 -1.46
C ILE A 35 -7.94 6.93 -0.26
N GLN A 36 -7.23 5.82 -0.15
CA GLN A 36 -6.18 5.57 0.83
C GLN A 36 -4.90 5.11 0.14
N ALA A 37 -3.79 5.79 0.41
CA ALA A 37 -2.46 5.30 0.08
C ALA A 37 -1.91 4.44 1.22
N PHE A 38 -1.41 3.26 0.90
CA PHE A 38 -0.78 2.34 1.86
C PHE A 38 0.73 2.42 1.68
N ALA A 39 1.44 2.81 2.74
CA ALA A 39 2.90 2.98 2.70
C ALA A 39 3.60 1.62 2.78
N LEU A 40 4.52 1.40 1.84
CA LEU A 40 5.55 0.37 1.93
C LEU A 40 6.73 0.99 2.67
N PHE A 41 6.93 0.54 3.90
CA PHE A 41 7.87 1.16 4.84
C PHE A 41 8.69 0.12 5.58
N ILE A 42 9.97 0.40 5.80
CA ILE A 42 10.85 -0.44 6.61
C ILE A 42 11.62 0.41 7.62
N GLU A 43 11.85 -0.16 8.80
CA GLU A 43 12.72 0.47 9.79
C GLU A 43 14.15 0.63 9.27
N PRO A 44 14.86 1.69 9.71
CA PRO A 44 16.27 1.87 9.42
C PRO A 44 17.12 0.69 9.89
N HIS A 45 18.37 0.61 9.40
CA HIS A 45 19.41 -0.34 9.81
C HIS A 45 19.33 -1.76 9.22
N LEU A 46 18.39 -2.03 8.31
CA LEU A 46 18.39 -3.25 7.51
C LEU A 46 19.34 -3.11 6.31
N SER A 47 19.92 -4.23 5.87
CA SER A 47 20.56 -4.24 4.54
C SER A 47 19.51 -4.03 3.44
N SER A 48 19.92 -3.49 2.29
CA SER A 48 18.99 -3.26 1.18
C SER A 48 18.28 -4.54 0.71
N ASN A 49 18.94 -5.69 0.81
CA ASN A 49 18.33 -6.98 0.47
C ASN A 49 17.25 -7.41 1.47
N GLU A 50 17.51 -7.28 2.77
CA GLU A 50 16.52 -7.58 3.81
C GLU A 50 15.33 -6.61 3.76
N ALA A 51 15.62 -5.32 3.55
CA ALA A 51 14.63 -4.29 3.33
C ALA A 51 13.74 -4.63 2.13
N PHE A 52 14.33 -4.99 0.98
CA PHE A 52 13.59 -5.35 -0.22
C PHE A 52 12.64 -6.53 0.01
N LEU A 53 13.11 -7.60 0.64
CA LEU A 53 12.27 -8.76 0.97
C LEU A 53 11.10 -8.40 1.90
N LYS A 54 11.33 -7.49 2.86
CA LYS A 54 10.24 -6.98 3.70
C LYS A 54 9.22 -6.16 2.93
N ILE A 55 9.65 -5.34 1.98
CA ILE A 55 8.76 -4.58 1.09
C ILE A 55 7.90 -5.52 0.25
N LEU A 56 8.50 -6.55 -0.36
CA LEU A 56 7.75 -7.58 -1.10
C LEU A 56 6.70 -8.25 -0.19
N GLY A 57 7.07 -8.60 1.04
CA GLY A 57 6.12 -9.14 2.01
C GLY A 57 4.99 -8.17 2.37
N GLN A 58 5.22 -6.86 2.37
CA GLN A 58 4.15 -5.88 2.56
C GLN A 58 3.21 -5.77 1.34
N ILE A 59 3.75 -5.90 0.12
CA ILE A 59 2.94 -6.01 -1.10
C ILE A 59 2.03 -7.26 -1.02
N GLU A 60 2.57 -8.41 -0.61
CA GLU A 60 1.76 -9.61 -0.39
C GLU A 60 0.66 -9.40 0.66
N LEU A 61 0.96 -8.70 1.76
CA LEU A 61 -0.03 -8.35 2.78
C LEU A 61 -1.11 -7.42 2.23
N PHE A 62 -0.76 -6.45 1.39
CA PHE A 62 -1.73 -5.58 0.71
C PHE A 62 -2.71 -6.41 -0.14
N HIS A 63 -2.20 -7.33 -0.96
CA HIS A 63 -3.04 -8.22 -1.74
C HIS A 63 -3.97 -9.08 -0.86
N LYS A 64 -3.43 -9.64 0.21
CA LYS A 64 -4.14 -10.61 1.05
C LYS A 64 -5.16 -9.98 2.01
N HIS A 65 -4.90 -8.78 2.50
CA HIS A 65 -5.68 -8.17 3.59
C HIS A 65 -6.41 -6.90 3.19
N VAL A 66 -5.94 -6.18 2.15
CA VAL A 66 -6.58 -4.96 1.67
C VAL A 66 -7.41 -5.26 0.42
N LEU A 67 -6.78 -5.79 -0.63
CA LEU A 67 -7.47 -6.07 -1.89
C LEU A 67 -8.44 -7.27 -1.83
N SER A 68 -8.36 -8.09 -0.78
CA SER A 68 -9.33 -9.16 -0.56
C SER A 68 -10.72 -8.64 -0.18
N HIS A 69 -10.83 -7.37 0.24
CA HIS A 69 -12.10 -6.78 0.65
C HIS A 69 -12.93 -6.37 -0.59
N PRO A 70 -14.21 -6.76 -0.70
CA PRO A 70 -15.00 -6.55 -1.92
C PRO A 70 -15.25 -5.08 -2.27
N GLN A 71 -15.22 -4.18 -1.29
CA GLN A 71 -15.39 -2.73 -1.49
C GLN A 71 -14.07 -2.00 -1.77
N VAL A 72 -12.94 -2.71 -1.91
CA VAL A 72 -11.65 -2.08 -2.21
C VAL A 72 -11.35 -2.22 -3.70
N VAL A 73 -11.05 -1.10 -4.34
CA VAL A 73 -10.64 -1.04 -5.75
C VAL A 73 -9.16 -0.66 -5.80
N TRP A 74 -8.36 -1.49 -6.47
CA TRP A 74 -6.94 -1.20 -6.65
C TRP A 74 -6.74 -0.13 -7.73
N ILE A 75 -6.19 1.02 -7.34
CA ILE A 75 -5.79 2.09 -8.23
C ILE A 75 -4.35 1.83 -8.69
N ARG A 76 -4.19 1.52 -9.98
CA ARG A 76 -2.88 1.33 -10.62
C ARG A 76 -2.58 2.35 -11.72
N LYS A 77 -3.62 3.09 -12.15
CA LYS A 77 -3.53 4.24 -13.04
C LYS A 77 -4.46 5.35 -12.58
N TRP A 78 -4.16 6.58 -12.97
CA TRP A 78 -4.95 7.77 -12.61
C TRP A 78 -6.39 7.68 -13.11
N GLU A 79 -6.64 7.02 -14.25
CA GLU A 79 -7.97 6.83 -14.81
C GLU A 79 -8.85 5.95 -13.91
N ASN A 80 -8.27 5.13 -13.01
CA ASN A 80 -9.07 4.38 -12.03
C ASN A 80 -9.75 5.33 -11.03
N LEU A 81 -9.21 6.53 -10.80
CA LEU A 81 -9.81 7.52 -9.91
C LEU A 81 -11.14 8.06 -10.46
N GLU A 82 -11.25 8.19 -11.79
CA GLU A 82 -12.44 8.74 -12.43
C GLU A 82 -13.64 7.80 -12.34
N ALA A 83 -13.40 6.51 -12.13
CA ALA A 83 -14.41 5.47 -12.00
C ALA A 83 -14.82 5.18 -10.54
N MET A 84 -14.27 5.89 -9.56
CA MET A 84 -14.56 5.68 -8.14
C MET A 84 -15.93 6.21 -7.75
N ASP A 85 -16.72 5.39 -7.08
CA ASP A 85 -17.98 5.80 -6.44
C ASP A 85 -17.80 6.05 -4.93
N GLU A 86 -18.90 6.31 -4.22
CA GLU A 86 -18.92 6.57 -2.78
C GLU A 86 -19.01 5.29 -1.92
N GLU A 87 -19.27 4.13 -2.53
CA GLU A 87 -19.42 2.84 -1.85
C GLU A 87 -18.11 2.04 -1.79
N HIS A 88 -17.13 2.42 -2.61
CA HIS A 88 -15.81 1.80 -2.70
C HIS A 88 -14.69 2.70 -2.18
N ILE A 89 -13.64 2.04 -1.69
CA ILE A 89 -12.37 2.68 -1.31
C ILE A 89 -11.34 2.37 -2.38
N GLY A 90 -10.78 3.43 -2.94
CA GLY A 90 -9.63 3.36 -3.81
C GLY A 90 -8.37 3.14 -2.97
N ALA A 91 -7.59 2.11 -3.29
CA ALA A 91 -6.34 1.82 -2.60
C ALA A 91 -5.17 1.82 -3.58
N PHE A 92 -4.05 2.44 -3.22
CA PHE A 92 -2.79 2.32 -3.96
C PHE A 92 -1.59 2.25 -3.02
N LEU A 93 -0.47 1.80 -3.55
CA LEU A 93 0.78 1.64 -2.80
C LEU A 93 1.70 2.84 -3.02
N THR A 94 2.41 3.23 -1.96
CA THR A 94 3.49 4.21 -2.02
C THR A 94 4.75 3.60 -1.45
N LEU A 95 5.92 4.03 -1.91
CA LEU A 95 7.21 3.60 -1.37
C LEU A 95 7.76 4.72 -0.48
N GLU A 96 7.83 4.48 0.83
CA GLU A 96 8.36 5.43 1.79
C GLU A 96 9.84 5.13 2.08
N GLY A 97 10.70 5.98 1.53
CA GLY A 97 12.14 5.75 1.54
C GLY A 97 12.56 4.78 0.44
N VAL A 98 13.76 4.98 -0.11
CA VAL A 98 14.28 4.19 -1.23
C VAL A 98 15.43 3.27 -0.81
N ASP A 99 15.72 3.16 0.49
CA ASP A 99 16.84 2.36 0.99
C ASP A 99 16.77 0.88 0.59
N CYS A 100 15.55 0.36 0.37
CA CYS A 100 15.31 -1.01 -0.05
C CYS A 100 15.87 -1.35 -1.44
N ILE A 101 16.03 -0.36 -2.33
CA ILE A 101 16.61 -0.59 -3.66
C ILE A 101 18.15 -0.53 -3.63
N GLY A 102 18.74 0.11 -2.62
CA GLY A 102 20.19 0.34 -2.56
C GLY A 102 20.69 1.06 -3.83
N ASN A 103 21.67 0.46 -4.51
CA ASN A 103 22.22 0.96 -5.79
C ASN A 103 21.75 0.14 -7.00
N ASP A 104 20.62 -0.55 -6.89
CA ASP A 104 20.09 -1.45 -7.90
C ASP A 104 18.75 -0.92 -8.44
N LEU A 105 18.76 -0.36 -9.65
CA LEU A 105 17.55 0.17 -10.29
C LEU A 105 16.61 -0.94 -10.77
N ASP A 106 17.08 -2.17 -10.95
CA ASP A 106 16.21 -3.27 -11.36
C ASP A 106 15.20 -3.58 -10.24
N LYS A 107 15.59 -3.39 -8.98
CA LYS A 107 14.67 -3.45 -7.83
C LYS A 107 13.57 -2.39 -7.90
N LEU A 108 13.89 -1.16 -8.32
CA LEU A 108 12.88 -0.12 -8.50
C LEU A 108 11.92 -0.49 -9.63
N HIS A 109 12.45 -0.96 -10.76
CA HIS A 109 11.62 -1.42 -11.88
C HIS A 109 10.71 -2.58 -11.49
N GLN A 110 11.21 -3.53 -10.69
CA GLN A 110 10.40 -4.62 -10.16
C GLN A 110 9.26 -4.08 -9.28
N LEU A 111 9.55 -3.17 -8.34
CA LEU A 111 8.51 -2.59 -7.48
C LEU A 111 7.47 -1.83 -8.31
N LEU A 112 7.88 -1.09 -9.35
CA LEU A 112 6.95 -0.42 -10.25
C LEU A 112 6.04 -1.43 -10.98
N ASP A 113 6.60 -2.53 -11.50
CA ASP A 113 5.83 -3.58 -12.18
C ASP A 113 4.84 -4.31 -11.23
N GLU A 114 5.21 -4.48 -9.96
CA GLU A 114 4.35 -5.11 -8.94
C GLU A 114 3.26 -4.16 -8.42
N THR A 115 3.54 -2.85 -8.34
CA THR A 115 2.64 -1.89 -7.69
C THR A 115 1.81 -1.05 -8.65
N SER A 116 2.27 -0.89 -9.89
CA SER A 116 1.59 -0.14 -10.95
C SER A 116 1.41 -1.00 -12.20
N SER A 117 0.40 -0.72 -13.01
CA SER A 117 0.37 -1.31 -14.36
C SER A 117 1.36 -0.52 -15.22
N LYS A 118 2.23 -1.24 -15.96
CA LYS A 118 3.14 -0.66 -16.96
C LYS A 118 2.45 0.52 -17.68
N PHE A 119 3.10 1.69 -17.61
CA PHE A 119 2.64 2.95 -18.19
C PHE A 119 2.03 2.74 -19.58
#